data_AF-A0A7X4A0F3-F1
#
_entry.id   AF-A0A7X4A0F3-F1
#
_cell.length_a   1.000
_cell.length_b   1.000
_cell.length_c   1.000
_cell.angle_alpha   90.00
_cell.angle_beta   90.00
_cell.angle_gamma   90.00
#
_symmetry.space_group_name_H-M   'P 1'
#
loop_
_entity.id
_entity.type
_entity.pdbx_description
1 polymer ?
#
loop_
_entity_poly.entity_id
_entity_poly.type
_entity_poly.pdbx_seq_one_letter_code
_entity_poly.pdbx_strand_id
1 'polypeptide(L)' 'MFYTDERLALLIDGANLHGATRALGFDIDYKLMRQEFMRRGKLLRAFYYTALLEHEDYSPLRPLVDWLQFNGYT' A
#
# COMPACT_ATOMS: atom_id res chain seq x y z
N MET A 1 2.16 -1.73 -21.33
CA MET A 1 1.76 -0.30 -21.39
C MET A 1 0.29 -0.27 -21.00
N PHE A 2 -0.09 0.49 -19.98
CA PHE A 2 -1.51 0.60 -19.60
C PHE A 2 -2.20 1.59 -20.53
N TYR A 3 -3.40 1.28 -21.00
CA TYR A 3 -4.21 2.28 -21.68
C TYR A 3 -4.85 3.21 -20.64
N THR A 4 -5.02 4.48 -21.00
CA THR A 4 -5.53 5.52 -20.07
C THR A 4 -6.89 5.15 -19.45
N ASP A 5 -7.69 4.33 -20.14
CA ASP A 5 -9.01 3.88 -19.69
C ASP A 5 -9.03 2.51 -19.01
N GLU A 6 -7.89 1.81 -18.93
CA GLU A 6 -7.84 0.51 -18.25
C GLU A 6 -8.11 0.66 -16.77
N ARG A 7 -8.91 -0.27 -16.25
CA ARG A 7 -9.26 -0.34 -14.84
C ARG A 7 -8.14 -1.07 -14.10
N LEU A 8 -7.57 -0.41 -13.09
CA LEU A 8 -6.46 -0.94 -12.30
C LEU A 8 -6.89 -1.22 -10.87
N ALA A 9 -6.29 -2.23 -10.26
CA ALA A 9 -6.33 -2.49 -8.83
C ALA A 9 -4.93 -2.84 -8.32
N LEU A 10 -4.57 -2.33 -7.16
CA LEU A 10 -3.35 -2.72 -6.44
C LEU A 10 -3.74 -3.69 -5.33
N LEU A 11 -3.03 -4.81 -5.24
CA LEU A 11 -3.16 -5.79 -4.17
C LEU A 11 -1.76 -5.98 -3.58
N ILE A 12 -1.56 -5.50 -2.36
CA ILE A 12 -0.25 -5.42 -1.73
C ILE A 12 -0.23 -6.34 -0.52
N ASP A 13 0.67 -7.31 -0.54
CA ASP A 13 1.01 -8.10 0.64
C ASP A 13 2.00 -7.31 1.50
N GLY A 14 1.51 -6.73 2.60
CA GLY A 14 2.28 -5.82 3.44
C GLY A 14 3.44 -6.49 4.16
N ALA A 15 3.28 -7.73 4.62
CA ALA A 15 4.32 -8.45 5.34
C ALA A 15 5.50 -8.80 4.41
N ASN A 16 5.19 -9.34 3.23
CA ASN A 16 6.21 -9.71 2.25
C ASN A 16 6.88 -8.47 1.64
N LEU A 17 6.11 -7.42 1.36
CA LEU A 17 6.66 -6.17 0.84
C LEU A 17 7.59 -5.51 1.86
N HIS A 18 7.18 -5.41 3.13
CA HIS A 18 8.02 -4.87 4.20
C HIS A 18 9.32 -5.66 4.39
N GLY A 19 9.24 -7.00 4.35
CA GLY A 19 10.43 -7.86 4.40
C GLY A 19 11.40 -7.59 3.24
N ALA A 20 10.88 -7.44 2.02
CA ALA A 20 11.67 -7.18 0.82
C ALA A 20 12.35 -5.80 0.85
N THR A 21 11.62 -4.74 1.21
CA THR A 21 12.17 -3.38 1.23
C THR A 21 13.25 -3.23 2.29
N ARG A 22 13.05 -3.87 3.46
CA ARG A 22 14.06 -3.95 4.53
C ARG A 22 15.32 -4.67 4.08
N ALA A 23 15.19 -5.81 3.39
CA ALA A 23 16.35 -6.54 2.87
C ALA A 23 17.12 -5.75 1.80
N LEU A 24 16.43 -4.89 1.06
CA LEU A 24 17.01 -4.05 0.01
C LEU A 24 17.43 -2.64 0.50
N GLY A 25 17.14 -2.28 1.75
CA GLY A 25 17.58 -1.03 2.36
C GLY A 25 16.89 0.22 1.83
N PHE A 26 15.61 0.12 1.43
CA PHE A 26 14.83 1.29 1.01
C PHE A 26 13.43 1.29 1.63
N ASP A 27 12.77 2.46 1.60
CA ASP A 27 11.40 2.66 2.03
C ASP A 27 10.48 2.96 0.84
N ILE A 28 9.20 2.59 0.97
CA ILE A 28 8.19 2.86 -0.05
C ILE A 28 7.43 4.13 0.29
N ASP A 29 7.45 5.08 -0.64
CA ASP A 29 6.50 6.19 -0.64
C ASP A 29 5.17 5.71 -1.24
N TYR A 30 4.25 5.32 -0.35
CA TYR A 30 2.91 4.86 -0.73
C TYR A 30 2.06 5.95 -1.41
N LYS A 31 2.36 7.24 -1.20
CA LYS A 31 1.67 8.34 -1.89
C LYS A 31 2.09 8.38 -3.35
N LEU A 32 3.39 8.36 -3.60
CA LEU A 32 3.96 8.35 -4.95
C LEU A 32 3.56 7.10 -5.70
N MET A 33 3.59 5.93 -5.06
CA MET A 33 3.13 4.68 -5.66
C MET A 33 1.69 4.81 -6.16
N ARG A 34 0.76 5.25 -5.31
CA ARG A 34 -0.66 5.41 -5.70
C ARG A 34 -0.81 6.40 -6.86
N GLN A 35 -0.12 7.54 -6.79
CA GLN A 35 -0.14 8.56 -7.85
C GLN A 35 0.35 8.02 -9.19
N GLU A 36 1.41 7.21 -9.19
CA GLU A 36 1.95 6.64 -10.42
C GLU A 36 0.97 5.69 -11.10
N PHE A 37 0.21 4.90 -10.34
CA PHE A 37 -0.83 4.04 -10.92
C PHE A 37 -2.07 4.83 -11.38
N MET A 38 -2.45 5.89 -10.66
CA MET A 38 -3.51 6.80 -11.12
C MET A 38 -3.14 7.52 -12.42
N ARG A 39 -1.86 7.82 -12.65
CA ARG A 39 -1.38 8.44 -13.88
C ARG A 39 -1.41 7.48 -15.07
N ARG A 40 -1.35 6.17 -14.82
CA ARG A 40 -1.27 5.11 -15.85
C ARG A 40 -2.63 4.57 -16.30
N GLY A 41 -3.69 4.78 -15.53
CA GLY A 41 -5.04 4.31 -15.85
C GLY A 41 -6.05 4.65 -14.75
N LYS A 42 -7.23 4.03 -14.80
CA LYS A 42 -8.30 4.22 -13.80
C LYS A 42 -8.08 3.30 -12.60
N LEU A 43 -7.28 3.76 -11.64
CA LEU A 43 -7.09 3.06 -10.37
C LEU A 43 -8.39 3.03 -9.56
N LEU A 44 -8.99 1.85 -9.45
CA LEU A 44 -10.26 1.67 -8.73
C LEU A 44 -10.06 1.38 -7.25
N ARG A 45 -9.06 0.57 -6.91
CA ARG A 45 -8.80 0.08 -5.56
C ARG A 45 -7.31 -0.08 -5.31
N ALA A 46 -6.90 0.16 -4.08
CA ALA A 46 -5.57 -0.21 -3.60
C ALA A 46 -5.75 -0.89 -2.23
N PHE A 47 -5.46 -2.18 -2.17
CA PHE A 47 -5.59 -2.98 -0.96
C PHE A 47 -4.22 -3.24 -0.35
N TYR A 48 -4.11 -3.06 0.97
CA TYR A 48 -2.90 -3.35 1.74
C TYR A 48 -3.21 -4.40 2.80
N TYR A 49 -2.78 -5.63 2.57
CA TYR A 49 -3.04 -6.76 3.45
C TYR A 49 -1.95 -6.89 4.50
N THR A 50 -2.30 -6.71 5.77
CA THR A 50 -1.39 -6.96 6.89
C THR A 50 -2.16 -7.47 8.11
N ALA A 51 -1.52 -8.32 8.90
CA ALA A 51 -2.05 -8.67 10.21
C ALA A 51 -1.81 -7.52 11.19
N LEU A 52 -2.86 -7.16 11.94
CA LEU A 52 -2.77 -6.31 13.12
C LEU A 52 -3.08 -7.17 14.34
N LEU A 53 -2.16 -7.23 15.30
CA LEU A 53 -2.43 -7.89 16.57
C LEU A 53 -3.41 -7.02 17.35
N GLU A 54 -4.59 -7.54 17.70
CA GLU A 54 -5.64 -6.80 18.41
C GLU A 54 -5.37 -6.66 19.93
N HIS A 55 -4.41 -7.42 20.47
CA HIS A 55 -4.22 -7.61 21.91
C HIS A 55 -2.98 -6.92 22.50
N GLU A 56 -2.14 -6.30 21.68
CA GLU A 56 -1.09 -5.40 22.18
C GLU A 56 -1.60 -3.97 22.04
N ASP A 57 -1.60 -3.20 23.13
CA ASP A 57 -2.02 -1.79 23.16
C ASP A 57 -1.27 -0.89 22.14
N TYR A 58 -0.22 -1.42 21.51
CA TYR A 58 0.56 -0.73 20.49
C TYR A 58 1.11 -1.70 19.42
N SER A 59 0.55 -1.67 18.21
CA SER A 59 1.21 -2.23 17.03
C SER A 59 2.05 -1.16 16.34
N PRO A 60 3.35 -1.39 16.10
CA PRO A 60 4.21 -0.42 15.40
C PRO A 60 3.77 -0.17 13.95
N LEU A 61 2.94 -1.05 13.38
CA LEU A 61 2.36 -0.88 12.05
C LEU A 61 1.10 0.02 12.05
N ARG A 62 0.50 0.27 13.22
CA ARG A 62 -0.76 1.02 13.32
C ARG A 62 -0.70 2.40 12.67
N PRO A 63 0.34 3.23 12.91
CA PRO A 63 0.42 4.55 12.26
C PRO A 63 0.49 4.47 10.73
N LEU A 64 1.18 3.46 10.19
CA LEU A 64 1.25 3.24 8.74
C LEU A 64 -0.12 2.83 8.20
N VAL A 65 -0.81 1.89 8.84
CA VAL A 65 -2.14 1.45 8.41
C VAL A 65 -3.15 2.59 8.46
N ASP A 66 -3.16 3.38 9.54
CA ASP A 66 -4.04 4.53 9.67
C ASP A 66 -3.76 5.58 8.57
N TRP A 67 -2.47 5.83 8.28
CA TRP A 67 -2.07 6.71 7.18
C TRP A 67 -2.51 6.17 5.82
N LEU A 68 -2.34 4.87 5.55
CA LEU A 68 -2.74 4.23 4.31
C LEU A 68 -4.25 4.34 4.10
N GLN A 69 -5.03 4.03 5.14
CA GLN A 69 -6.49 4.12 5.11
C GLN A 69 -6.96 5.55 4.85
N PHE A 70 -6.36 6.55 5.52
CA PHE A 70 -6.64 7.96 5.27
C PHE A 70 -6.31 8.38 3.83
N ASN A 71 -5.27 7.80 3.22
CA ASN A 71 -4.83 8.12 1.86
C ASN A 71 -5.45 7.22 0.76
N GLY A 72 -6.54 6.53 1.08
CA GLY A 72 -7.35 5.81 0.08
C GLY A 72 -6.83 4.43 -0.29
N TYR A 73 -6.03 3.81 0.58
CA TYR A 73 -5.88 2.37 0.62
C TYR A 73 -6.99 1.74 1.47
N THR A 74 -7.23 0.45 1.31
CA THR A 74 -8.20 -0.33 2.08
C THR A 74 -7.56 -1.59 2.63
#